data_AF-A0A356CKG4-F1
#
_entry.id   AF-A0A356CKG4-F1
#
_cell.length_a   1.000
_cell.length_b   1.000
_cell.length_c   1.000
_cell.angle_alpha   90.00
_cell.angle_beta   90.00
_cell.angle_gamma   90.00
#
_symmetry.space_group_name_H-M   'P 1'
#
loop_
_entity.id
_entity.type
_entity.pdbx_description
1 polymer ?
#
loop_
_entity_poly.entity_id
_entity_poly.type
_entity_poly.pdbx_seq_one_letter_code
_entity_poly.pdbx_strand_id
1 'polypeptide(L)'
;HPATGRFVCHKLAQHLVSDMPDEGLVDAMSAQWQQTNGNLGAVIRVLIAHDASWREERQKFKTPREFVISTLRALEIQEDSPPRFLRQLHRHLRDMGQAPFGSGSPAGYPISNRHWDGADALMKRIDWANTVVAVSAQSNKSALEISSRLFSTQLDGATRQAMERAETDRQARALLFLSPDFQRR
;
A
#
# COMPACT_ATOMS: atom_id res chain seq x y z
N HIS A 1 -18.99 18.04 -18.68
CA HIS A 1 -20.24 17.62 -18.01
C HIS A 1 -20.00 17.53 -16.49
N PRO A 2 -20.85 18.11 -15.63
CA PRO A 2 -20.62 18.15 -14.17
C PRO A 2 -20.46 16.76 -13.52
N ALA A 3 -21.21 15.76 -14.00
CA ALA A 3 -21.09 14.39 -13.47
C ALA A 3 -19.70 13.78 -13.67
N THR A 4 -18.94 14.22 -14.68
CA THR A 4 -17.56 13.74 -14.89
C THR A 4 -16.65 14.17 -13.74
N GLY A 5 -16.78 15.42 -13.27
CA GLY A 5 -15.99 15.93 -12.14
C GLY A 5 -16.26 15.13 -10.88
N ARG A 6 -17.54 14.91 -10.54
CA ARG A 6 -17.93 14.08 -9.40
C ARG A 6 -17.39 12.65 -9.51
N PHE A 7 -17.55 12.02 -10.66
CA PHE A 7 -17.09 10.65 -10.89
C PHE A 7 -15.57 10.51 -10.70
N VAL A 8 -14.78 11.43 -11.26
CA VAL A 8 -13.31 11.41 -11.12
C VAL A 8 -12.91 11.70 -9.66
N CYS A 9 -13.52 12.68 -9.01
CA CYS A 9 -13.24 13.00 -7.61
C CYS A 9 -13.56 11.84 -6.68
N HIS A 10 -14.71 11.17 -6.88
CA HIS A 10 -15.06 9.97 -6.14
C HIS A 10 -14.03 8.85 -6.34
N LYS A 11 -13.58 8.58 -7.57
CA LYS A 11 -12.54 7.57 -7.83
C LYS A 11 -11.19 7.92 -7.19
N LEU A 12 -10.80 9.19 -7.19
CA LEU A 12 -9.57 9.64 -6.54
C LEU A 12 -9.65 9.46 -5.02
N ALA A 13 -10.74 9.91 -4.40
CA ALA A 13 -10.98 9.71 -2.97
C ALA A 13 -11.05 8.20 -2.64
N GLN A 14 -11.67 7.40 -3.50
CA GLN A 14 -11.75 5.95 -3.32
C GLN A 14 -10.37 5.26 -3.37
N HIS A 15 -9.51 5.75 -4.27
CA HIS A 15 -8.18 5.21 -4.46
C HIS A 15 -7.23 5.62 -3.33
N LEU A 16 -7.29 6.87 -2.88
CA LEU A 16 -6.32 7.44 -1.95
C LEU A 16 -6.76 7.31 -0.49
N VAL A 17 -8.06 7.42 -0.18
CA VAL A 17 -8.56 7.54 1.19
C VAL A 17 -9.22 6.26 1.70
N SER A 18 -10.31 5.78 1.09
CA SER A 18 -11.04 4.60 1.56
C SER A 18 -11.93 3.99 0.47
N ASP A 19 -12.41 2.76 0.61
CA ASP A 19 -13.31 2.16 -0.38
C ASP A 19 -14.67 2.89 -0.50
N MET A 20 -15.09 3.56 0.58
CA MET A 20 -16.31 4.34 0.69
C MET A 20 -15.94 5.74 1.21
N PRO A 21 -15.45 6.64 0.33
CA PRO A 21 -15.02 7.97 0.74
C PRO A 21 -16.20 8.80 1.27
N ASP A 22 -15.89 9.72 2.18
CA ASP A 22 -16.87 10.68 2.70
C ASP A 22 -17.46 11.54 1.57
N GLU A 23 -18.79 11.68 1.53
CA GLU A 23 -19.45 12.45 0.47
C GLU A 23 -19.12 13.94 0.53
N GLY A 24 -18.87 14.49 1.73
CA GLY A 24 -18.43 15.88 1.90
C GLY A 24 -17.06 16.14 1.28
N LEU A 25 -16.12 15.19 1.43
CA LEU A 25 -14.84 15.24 0.72
C LEU A 25 -15.04 15.22 -0.81
N VAL A 26 -15.88 14.32 -1.32
CA VAL A 26 -16.15 14.20 -2.76
C VAL A 26 -16.81 15.48 -3.29
N ASP A 27 -17.72 16.09 -2.53
CA ASP A 27 -18.38 17.34 -2.87
C ASP A 27 -17.39 18.51 -2.92
N ALA A 28 -16.51 18.64 -1.91
CA ALA A 28 -15.48 19.66 -1.88
C ALA A 28 -14.51 19.56 -3.07
N MET A 29 -14.05 18.34 -3.38
CA MET A 29 -13.22 18.06 -4.54
C MET A 29 -13.94 18.40 -5.86
N SER A 30 -15.23 18.06 -5.95
CA SER A 30 -16.04 18.32 -7.15
C SER A 30 -16.29 19.81 -7.38
N ALA A 31 -16.48 20.59 -6.30
CA ALA A 31 -16.57 22.05 -6.39
C ALA A 31 -15.27 22.66 -6.92
N GLN A 32 -14.11 22.20 -6.42
CA GLN A 32 -12.81 22.65 -6.91
C GLN A 32 -12.58 22.28 -8.37
N TRP A 33 -13.02 21.10 -8.79
CA TRP A 33 -12.97 20.68 -10.19
C TRP A 33 -13.72 21.67 -11.08
N GLN A 34 -14.93 22.06 -10.69
CA GLN A 34 -15.76 22.98 -11.48
C GLN A 34 -15.15 24.38 -11.56
N GLN A 35 -14.70 24.93 -10.43
CA GLN A 35 -14.08 26.25 -10.37
C GLN A 35 -12.80 26.36 -11.21
N THR A 36 -12.03 25.27 -11.28
CA THR A 36 -10.74 25.23 -11.99
C THR A 36 -10.82 24.60 -13.37
N ASN A 37 -12.02 24.27 -13.85
CA ASN A 37 -12.25 23.57 -15.11
C ASN A 37 -11.42 22.28 -15.26
N GLY A 38 -11.33 21.49 -14.18
CA GLY A 38 -10.70 20.17 -14.18
C GLY A 38 -9.21 20.14 -13.82
N ASN A 39 -8.70 21.13 -13.09
CA ASN A 39 -7.31 21.10 -12.63
C ASN A 39 -7.10 20.04 -11.52
N LEU A 40 -6.52 18.90 -11.88
CA LEU A 40 -6.25 17.80 -10.95
C LEU A 40 -5.33 18.21 -9.78
N GLY A 41 -4.34 19.06 -10.00
CA GLY A 41 -3.45 19.51 -8.93
C GLY A 41 -4.19 20.32 -7.85
N ALA A 42 -5.17 21.13 -8.26
CA ALA A 42 -6.02 21.86 -7.34
C ALA A 42 -6.97 20.92 -6.57
N VAL A 43 -7.56 19.93 -7.25
CA VAL A 43 -8.43 18.92 -6.63
C VAL A 43 -7.69 18.07 -5.60
N ILE A 44 -6.46 17.64 -5.92
CA ILE A 44 -5.63 16.86 -4.98
C ILE A 44 -5.22 17.70 -3.77
N ARG A 45 -4.98 19.01 -3.93
CA ARG A 45 -4.76 19.90 -2.77
C ARG A 45 -5.97 19.95 -1.83
N VAL A 46 -7.19 19.98 -2.36
CA VAL A 46 -8.41 19.90 -1.55
C VAL A 46 -8.50 18.55 -0.83
N LEU A 47 -8.21 17.44 -1.53
CA LEU A 47 -8.16 16.12 -0.90
C LEU A 47 -7.17 16.10 0.27
N ILE A 48 -5.95 16.57 0.07
CA ILE A 48 -4.91 16.60 1.11
C ILE A 48 -5.28 17.51 2.27
N ALA A 49 -5.99 18.61 2.04
CA ALA A 49 -6.35 19.57 3.08
C ALA A 49 -7.61 19.19 3.89
N HIS A 50 -8.41 18.23 3.41
CA HIS A 50 -9.68 17.89 4.03
C HIS A 50 -9.52 16.84 5.15
N ASP A 51 -10.11 17.08 6.31
CA ASP A 51 -9.94 16.23 7.51
C ASP A 51 -10.35 14.77 7.28
N ALA A 52 -11.40 14.54 6.49
CA ALA A 52 -11.85 13.18 6.16
C ALA A 52 -10.79 12.32 5.43
N SER A 53 -9.72 12.93 4.89
CA SER A 53 -8.61 12.23 4.26
C SER A 53 -7.61 11.62 5.26
N TRP A 54 -7.60 12.08 6.51
CA TRP A 54 -6.58 11.74 7.52
C TRP A 54 -7.15 11.01 8.73
N ARG A 55 -7.97 9.98 8.47
CA ARG A 55 -8.47 9.10 9.54
C ARG A 55 -7.32 8.41 10.25
N GLU A 56 -7.46 8.24 11.56
CA GLU A 56 -6.46 7.54 12.39
C GLU A 56 -6.29 6.08 11.96
N GLU A 57 -7.40 5.39 11.68
CA GLU A 57 -7.37 4.03 11.17
C GLU A 57 -7.05 4.01 9.66
N ARG A 58 -5.99 3.29 9.30
CA ARG A 58 -5.58 3.05 7.91
C ARG A 58 -6.62 2.23 7.14
N GLN A 59 -7.37 2.91 6.28
CA GLN A 59 -8.53 2.33 5.61
C GLN A 59 -8.15 1.46 4.40
N LYS A 60 -7.02 1.72 3.71
CA LYS A 60 -6.70 1.06 2.44
C LYS A 60 -5.76 -0.11 2.66
N PHE A 61 -6.13 -1.25 2.10
CA PHE A 61 -5.23 -2.39 2.00
C PHE A 61 -4.29 -2.18 0.82
N LYS A 62 -2.99 -2.31 1.03
CA LYS A 62 -1.99 -2.12 -0.03
C LYS A 62 -2.23 -3.14 -1.13
N THR A 63 -2.30 -2.68 -2.37
CA THR A 63 -2.21 -3.54 -3.55
C THR A 63 -0.89 -4.33 -3.53
N PRO A 64 -0.80 -5.47 -4.24
CA PRO A 64 0.43 -6.25 -4.32
C PRO A 64 1.65 -5.41 -4.71
N ARG A 65 1.49 -4.47 -5.65
CA ARG A 65 2.52 -3.53 -6.07
C ARG A 65 2.95 -2.59 -4.95
N GLU A 66 2.02 -1.96 -4.25
CA GLU A 66 2.34 -1.08 -3.11
C GLU A 66 3.03 -1.87 -1.99
N PHE A 67 2.57 -3.09 -1.71
CA PHE A 67 3.16 -3.97 -0.71
C PHE A 67 4.60 -4.36 -1.07
N VAL A 68 4.85 -4.83 -2.30
CA VAL A 68 6.19 -5.17 -2.79
C VAL A 68 7.10 -3.94 -2.74
N ILE A 69 6.71 -2.83 -3.36
CA ILE A 69 7.54 -1.62 -3.43
C ILE A 69 7.85 -1.07 -2.03
N SER A 70 6.86 -1.00 -1.14
CA SER A 70 7.09 -0.53 0.22
C SER A 70 8.00 -1.49 1.00
N THR A 71 7.93 -2.81 0.76
CA THR A 71 8.84 -3.79 1.38
C THR A 71 10.27 -3.59 0.92
N LEU A 72 10.48 -3.39 -0.39
CA LEU A 72 11.81 -3.13 -0.95
C LEU A 72 12.41 -1.83 -0.40
N ARG A 73 11.61 -0.76 -0.31
CA ARG A 73 12.03 0.51 0.30
C ARG A 73 12.27 0.40 1.81
N ALA A 74 11.52 -0.44 2.51
CA ALA A 74 11.73 -0.72 3.93
C ALA A 74 13.07 -1.45 4.17
N LEU A 75 13.47 -2.29 3.22
CA LEU A 75 14.72 -3.04 3.26
C LEU A 75 15.89 -2.32 2.57
N GLU A 76 15.65 -1.14 1.98
CA GLU A 76 16.64 -0.34 1.25
C GLU A 76 17.30 -1.09 0.08
N ILE A 77 16.58 -2.03 -0.53
CA ILE A 77 17.03 -2.80 -1.69
C ILE A 77 17.08 -1.86 -2.92
N GLN A 78 18.26 -1.71 -3.51
CA GLN A 78 18.54 -0.78 -4.63
C GLN A 78 18.21 -1.38 -6.00
N GLU A 79 18.07 -0.49 -7.01
CA GLU A 79 17.63 -0.80 -8.38
C GLU A 79 18.65 -1.63 -9.19
N ASP A 80 19.93 -1.62 -8.83
CA ASP A 80 21.00 -2.45 -9.45
C ASP A 80 20.87 -3.95 -9.14
N SER A 81 19.68 -4.37 -8.72
CA SER A 81 19.35 -5.75 -8.40
C SER A 81 19.49 -6.64 -9.65
N PRO A 82 20.09 -7.84 -9.54
CA PRO A 82 20.33 -8.70 -10.68
C PRO A 82 19.06 -9.00 -11.50
N PRO A 83 19.13 -9.25 -12.81
CA PRO A 83 17.97 -9.59 -13.64
C PRO A 83 17.11 -10.75 -13.12
N ARG A 84 17.70 -11.66 -12.32
CA ARG A 84 16.97 -12.74 -11.63
C ARG A 84 15.97 -12.20 -10.61
N PHE A 85 16.34 -11.16 -9.86
CA PHE A 85 15.49 -10.51 -8.87
C PHE A 85 14.27 -9.87 -9.52
N LEU A 86 14.46 -9.11 -10.60
CA LEU A 86 13.35 -8.51 -11.35
C LEU A 86 12.37 -9.55 -11.88
N ARG A 87 12.86 -10.70 -12.38
CA ARG A 87 11.99 -11.82 -12.79
C ARG A 87 11.20 -12.42 -11.63
N GLN A 88 11.80 -12.49 -10.44
CA GLN A 88 11.09 -12.94 -9.24
C GLN A 88 10.03 -11.93 -8.80
N LEU A 89 10.30 -10.61 -8.85
CA LEU A 89 9.29 -9.58 -8.57
C LEU A 89 8.08 -9.71 -9.48
N HIS A 90 8.31 -9.83 -10.79
CA HIS A 90 7.24 -10.04 -11.77
C HIS A 90 6.41 -11.29 -11.47
N ARG A 91 7.06 -12.38 -11.05
CA ARG A 91 6.38 -13.62 -10.67
C ARG A 91 5.48 -13.39 -9.45
N HIS A 92 6.02 -12.85 -8.35
CA HIS A 92 5.23 -12.63 -7.13
C HIS A 92 4.07 -11.67 -7.35
N LEU A 93 4.25 -10.60 -8.13
CA LEU A 93 3.15 -9.70 -8.48
C LEU A 93 2.05 -10.41 -9.26
N ARG A 94 2.40 -11.27 -10.21
CA ARG A 94 1.44 -12.10 -10.95
C ARG A 94 0.74 -13.10 -10.03
N ASP A 95 1.48 -13.76 -9.15
CA ASP A 95 0.93 -14.76 -8.22
C ASP A 95 -0.05 -14.11 -7.22
N MET A 96 0.21 -12.85 -6.84
CA MET A 96 -0.71 -12.02 -6.04
C MET A 96 -1.84 -11.37 -6.87
N GLY A 97 -1.99 -11.71 -8.16
CA GLY A 97 -3.09 -11.24 -9.01
C GLY A 97 -2.92 -9.82 -9.59
N GLN A 98 -1.73 -9.22 -9.51
CA GLN A 98 -1.45 -7.88 -10.06
C GLN A 98 -0.21 -7.89 -10.98
N ALA A 99 -0.22 -8.74 -12.00
CA ALA A 99 0.86 -8.80 -12.98
C ALA A 99 1.10 -7.43 -13.67
N PRO A 100 2.35 -6.96 -13.81
CA PRO A 100 2.63 -5.74 -14.56
C PRO A 100 2.05 -5.82 -15.98
N PHE A 101 1.31 -4.79 -16.39
CA PHE A 101 0.62 -4.71 -17.69
C PHE A 101 -0.40 -5.83 -17.96
N GLY A 102 -0.89 -6.50 -16.91
CA GLY A 102 -1.74 -7.70 -17.01
C GLY A 102 -3.22 -7.52 -16.64
N SER A 103 -3.76 -6.29 -16.57
CA SER A 103 -5.15 -6.08 -16.11
C SER A 103 -6.24 -6.61 -17.05
N GLY A 104 -5.90 -6.88 -18.31
CA GLY A 104 -6.83 -7.45 -19.31
C GLY A 104 -7.98 -6.52 -19.75
N SER A 105 -8.07 -5.30 -19.21
CA SER A 105 -9.12 -4.33 -19.50
C SER A 105 -8.59 -2.89 -19.39
N PRO A 106 -9.13 -1.94 -20.19
CA PRO A 106 -8.86 -0.50 -20.04
C PRO A 106 -9.23 0.06 -18.67
N ALA A 107 -10.12 -0.61 -17.93
CA ALA A 107 -10.49 -0.21 -16.56
C ALA A 107 -9.35 -0.37 -15.55
N GLY A 108 -8.32 -1.16 -15.88
CA GLY A 108 -7.20 -1.46 -14.98
C GLY A 108 -7.56 -2.46 -13.89
N TYR A 109 -6.74 -2.50 -12.84
CA TYR A 109 -6.96 -3.35 -11.67
C TYR A 109 -8.00 -2.76 -10.72
N PRO A 110 -8.71 -3.59 -9.94
CA PRO A 110 -9.71 -3.13 -8.97
C PRO A 110 -9.09 -2.27 -7.86
N ILE A 111 -9.84 -1.24 -7.44
CA ILE A 111 -9.38 -0.28 -6.42
C ILE A 111 -9.78 -0.72 -5.00
N SER A 112 -10.83 -1.53 -4.86
CA SER A 112 -11.37 -1.94 -3.57
C SER A 112 -10.46 -2.92 -2.82
N ASN A 113 -10.43 -2.84 -1.50
CA ASN A 113 -9.66 -3.71 -0.61
C ASN A 113 -10.00 -5.19 -0.78
N ARG A 114 -11.30 -5.52 -0.94
CA ARG A 114 -11.81 -6.92 -1.00
C ARG A 114 -11.20 -7.79 -2.09
N HIS A 115 -10.56 -7.18 -3.10
CA HIS A 115 -9.88 -7.91 -4.17
C HIS A 115 -8.47 -8.33 -3.78
N TRP A 116 -7.93 -7.78 -2.69
CA TRP A 116 -6.53 -7.90 -2.31
C TRP A 116 -6.31 -8.61 -0.97
N ASP A 117 -7.35 -8.76 -0.15
CA ASP A 117 -7.31 -9.31 1.22
C ASP A 117 -7.87 -10.74 1.35
N GLY A 118 -8.15 -11.41 0.23
CA GLY A 118 -8.57 -12.82 0.21
C GLY A 118 -7.48 -13.78 0.71
N ALA A 119 -7.89 -14.94 1.23
CA ALA A 119 -6.99 -15.91 1.85
C ALA A 119 -5.81 -16.35 0.96
N ASP A 120 -6.04 -16.61 -0.33
CA ASP A 120 -4.97 -16.96 -1.27
C ASP A 120 -3.97 -15.80 -1.44
N ALA A 121 -4.46 -14.57 -1.60
CA ALA A 121 -3.61 -13.39 -1.71
C ALA A 121 -2.76 -13.17 -0.45
N LEU A 122 -3.31 -13.44 0.74
CA LEU A 122 -2.57 -13.38 2.01
C LEU A 122 -1.47 -14.44 2.06
N MET A 123 -1.73 -15.68 1.62
CA MET A 123 -0.71 -16.72 1.53
C MET A 123 0.44 -16.31 0.61
N LYS A 124 0.14 -15.72 -0.55
CA LYS A 124 1.18 -15.22 -1.48
C LYS A 124 2.01 -14.08 -0.88
N ARG A 125 1.43 -13.27 0.00
CA ARG A 125 2.16 -12.23 0.74
C ARG A 125 3.10 -12.83 1.79
N ILE A 126 2.70 -13.91 2.45
CA ILE A 126 3.56 -14.67 3.38
C ILE A 126 4.76 -15.24 2.64
N ASP A 127 4.52 -15.90 1.50
CA ASP A 127 5.59 -16.44 0.65
C ASP A 127 6.57 -15.34 0.22
N TRP A 128 6.05 -14.19 -0.23
CA TRP A 128 6.85 -13.03 -0.60
C TRP A 128 7.66 -12.48 0.58
N ALA A 129 7.03 -12.26 1.74
CA ALA A 129 7.68 -11.70 2.92
C ALA A 129 8.84 -12.59 3.40
N ASN A 130 8.64 -13.90 3.44
CA ASN A 130 9.69 -14.85 3.79
C ASN A 130 10.83 -14.84 2.76
N THR A 131 10.49 -14.80 1.46
CA THR A 131 11.47 -14.76 0.38
C THR A 131 12.33 -13.50 0.44
N VAL A 132 11.69 -12.32 0.54
CA VAL A 132 12.40 -11.04 0.47
C VAL A 132 13.30 -10.82 1.69
N VAL A 133 12.86 -11.21 2.89
CA VAL A 133 13.69 -11.11 4.10
C VAL A 133 14.84 -12.12 4.06
N ALA A 134 14.64 -13.30 3.48
CA ALA A 134 15.71 -14.28 3.32
C ALA A 134 16.84 -13.76 2.41
N VAL A 135 16.51 -13.09 1.30
CA VAL A 135 17.50 -12.53 0.38
C VAL A 135 18.08 -11.20 0.85
N SER A 136 17.37 -10.46 1.70
CA SER A 136 17.85 -9.22 2.32
C SER A 136 18.57 -9.45 3.66
N ALA A 137 18.92 -10.69 4.01
CA ALA A 137 19.54 -11.00 5.30
C ALA A 137 20.90 -10.33 5.51
N GLN A 138 21.55 -9.86 4.44
CA GLN A 138 22.77 -9.06 4.48
C GLN A 138 22.54 -7.60 4.90
N SER A 139 21.28 -7.17 5.00
CA SER A 139 20.93 -5.89 5.63
C SER A 139 21.16 -6.01 7.13
N ASN A 140 22.07 -5.20 7.65
CA ASN A 140 22.41 -5.13 9.09
C ASN A 140 21.31 -4.49 9.95
N LYS A 141 20.13 -4.18 9.38
CA LYS A 141 19.03 -3.52 10.11
C LYS A 141 18.07 -4.54 10.70
N SER A 142 17.87 -4.43 12.00
CA SER A 142 16.88 -5.20 12.76
C SER A 142 15.45 -4.80 12.41
N ALA A 143 14.49 -5.68 12.72
CA ALA A 143 13.07 -5.42 12.54
C ALA A 143 12.61 -4.16 13.31
N LEU A 144 13.15 -3.94 14.51
CA LEU A 144 12.85 -2.76 15.34
C LEU A 144 13.38 -1.46 14.76
N GLU A 145 14.58 -1.46 14.16
CA GLU A 145 15.12 -0.29 13.46
C GLU A 145 14.28 0.06 12.23
N ILE A 146 13.87 -0.97 11.47
CA ILE A 146 12.99 -0.78 10.30
C ILE A 146 11.64 -0.23 10.76
N SER A 147 11.00 -0.82 11.78
CA SER A 147 9.69 -0.37 12.25
C SER A 147 9.73 1.06 12.81
N SER A 148 10.78 1.40 13.56
CA SER A 148 10.95 2.75 14.13
C SER A 148 11.11 3.80 13.02
N ARG A 149 11.82 3.48 11.94
CA ARG A 149 11.95 4.37 10.78
C ARG A 149 10.64 4.52 10.01
N LEU A 150 9.84 3.46 9.89
CA LEU A 150 8.61 3.47 9.09
C LEU A 150 7.43 4.09 9.83
N PHE A 151 7.29 3.81 11.13
CA PHE A 151 6.09 4.12 11.90
C PHE A 151 6.36 5.05 13.08
N SER A 152 7.62 5.32 13.41
CA SER A 152 8.00 6.12 14.58
C SER A 152 7.30 5.58 15.85
N THR A 153 6.35 6.32 16.41
CA THR A 153 5.55 5.93 17.58
C THR A 153 4.18 5.33 17.26
N GLN A 154 3.80 5.23 15.98
CA GLN A 154 2.48 4.79 15.52
C GLN A 154 2.40 3.27 15.22
N LEU A 155 3.30 2.48 15.78
CA LEU A 155 3.27 1.02 15.61
C LEU A 155 2.31 0.42 16.65
N ASP A 156 1.34 -0.37 16.19
CA ASP A 156 0.40 -1.06 17.07
C ASP A 156 1.13 -1.96 18.10
N GLY A 157 0.57 -2.02 19.31
CA GLY A 157 1.13 -2.78 20.42
C GLY A 157 1.20 -4.28 20.13
N ALA A 158 0.21 -4.85 19.43
CA ALA A 158 0.21 -6.26 19.07
C ALA A 158 1.30 -6.58 18.03
N THR A 159 1.50 -5.70 17.04
CA THR A 159 2.58 -5.84 16.06
C THR A 159 3.96 -5.78 16.73
N ARG A 160 4.18 -4.81 17.62
CA ARG A 160 5.42 -4.72 18.42
C ARG A 160 5.66 -6.01 19.21
N GLN A 161 4.64 -6.47 19.93
CA GLN A 161 4.75 -7.65 20.77
C GLN A 161 5.04 -8.93 19.95
N ALA A 162 4.44 -9.06 18.76
CA ALA A 162 4.72 -10.18 17.87
C ALA A 162 6.17 -10.18 17.38
N MET A 163 6.73 -9.01 17.06
CA MET A 163 8.13 -8.87 16.65
C MET A 163 9.10 -9.20 17.80
N GLU A 164 8.83 -8.72 19.02
CA GLU A 164 9.66 -8.96 20.20
C GLU A 164 9.69 -10.45 20.61
N ARG A 165 8.61 -11.18 20.34
CA ARG A 165 8.51 -12.63 20.61
C ARG A 165 9.07 -13.51 19.50
N ALA A 166 9.50 -12.94 18.39
CA ALA A 166 10.08 -13.71 17.31
C ALA A 166 11.40 -14.36 17.75
N GLU A 167 11.63 -15.60 17.34
CA GLU A 167 12.84 -16.36 17.68
C GLU A 167 14.08 -15.79 16.98
N THR A 168 13.89 -15.14 15.84
CA THR A 168 14.96 -14.55 15.04
C THR A 168 14.55 -13.19 14.50
N ASP A 169 15.53 -12.32 14.27
CA ASP A 169 15.28 -11.03 13.62
C ASP A 169 14.71 -11.19 12.19
N ARG A 170 15.06 -12.28 11.49
CA ARG A 170 14.45 -12.63 10.19
C ARG A 170 12.95 -12.86 10.35
N GLN A 171 12.53 -13.62 11.35
CA GLN A 171 11.12 -13.85 11.65
C GLN A 171 10.44 -12.55 12.08
N ALA A 172 11.09 -11.72 12.91
CA ALA A 172 10.57 -10.41 13.32
C ALA A 172 10.32 -9.49 12.12
N ARG A 173 11.22 -9.47 11.12
CA ARG A 173 11.06 -8.72 9.88
C ARG A 173 9.89 -9.24 9.03
N ALA A 174 9.73 -10.55 8.92
CA ALA A 174 8.59 -11.14 8.22
C ALA A 174 7.27 -10.76 8.91
N LEU A 175 7.19 -10.85 10.24
CA LEU A 175 6.03 -10.43 11.03
C LEU A 175 5.72 -8.94 10.86
N LEU A 176 6.74 -8.08 10.84
CA LEU A 176 6.57 -6.65 10.55
C LEU A 176 5.87 -6.44 9.22
N PHE A 177 6.32 -7.09 8.14
CA PHE A 177 5.70 -6.91 6.82
C PHE A 177 4.32 -7.55 6.70
N LEU A 178 4.02 -8.58 7.49
CA LEU A 178 2.71 -9.24 7.54
C LEU A 178 1.72 -8.56 8.49
N SER A 179 2.17 -7.61 9.30
CA SER A 179 1.34 -6.88 10.24
C SER A 179 0.26 -6.01 9.57
N PRO A 180 -0.88 -5.76 10.25
CA PRO A 180 -1.86 -4.78 9.79
C PRO A 180 -1.25 -3.40 9.54
N ASP A 181 -0.32 -2.96 10.40
CA ASP A 181 0.40 -1.69 10.26
C ASP A 181 1.06 -1.58 8.89
N PHE A 182 1.76 -2.62 8.44
CA PHE A 182 2.46 -2.59 7.18
C PHE A 182 1.58 -2.91 5.99
N GLN A 183 0.55 -3.74 6.16
CA GLN A 183 -0.35 -4.13 5.06
C GLN A 183 -1.31 -3.00 4.65
N ARG A 184 -1.52 -2.00 5.51
CA ARG A 184 -2.46 -0.91 5.28
C ARG A 184 -1.78 0.45 5.11
N ARG A 185 -2.49 1.38 4.48
CA ARG A 185 -2.15 2.80 4.35
C ARG A 185 -3.37 3.68 4.57
#